data_AF-A0A5J4U722-F1
#
_entry.id   AF-A0A5J4U722-F1
#
_cell.length_a   1.000
_cell.length_b   1.000
_cell.length_c   1.000
_cell.angle_alpha   90.00
_cell.angle_beta   90.00
_cell.angle_gamma   90.00
#
_symmetry.space_group_name_H-M   'P 1'
#
loop_
_entity.id
_entity.type
_entity.pdbx_description
1 polymer ?
#
loop_
_entity_poly.entity_id
_entity_poly.type
_entity_poly.pdbx_seq_one_letter_code
_entity_poly.pdbx_strand_id
1 'polypeptide(L)'
;MIIDSTSNLIDGQLTQFAAMMLQSDSGYNIQFQKGVTAVETTLNVRYNKLSISKDDDVQEEVIFRVKQNPASNNYNPFKEYGAFIDPYSSPLIAVELLGEISIKSIVILHFYEKTLNSVIQVKDEAKFNGLQIIFRPIEEQLVGMTKMPTTEQISPYILCIGGFTILESCQFLPTAFSNSAAIRTMHEIGINSKEGAQPDDYNLTLNKCQLIGMNRIDEADNSGSAINAKGMKVTLQQCIFDVNTQQSNMIKNKINKHNIKRNEDEQIPEHLIPTCGWNTAYIRQNTGSLILSKGTQLTNLNNGAISLLGANLTITDPDVQFLNNIDNSMLLRIHRNEEEVEPIIIKPTLLRRNIACGYGSRITSQIESFSENGIQEDSLWILQTDEGKLGYSEQQENVYDNECQLSGGLRDVKSPLFIPHIDEVSAEMSKDKLGLDIKIIGRHLIRCGVVKYKVCEKMKVTNDDGQEIEEKVKERELHCQTELMENSLQWNNEKEFTIQTRYQIVRKWEQMVVWLIYADGSQISEVLDISVGRLSTTAIIAIVVTCLIIFGIFATFLIILICYEYKQKQKVNDLKQKEEEMEQQQGLMVKEGEDQQSIVSIQAQYE
;
A
#
# COMPACT_ATOMS: atom_id res chain seq x y z
N MET A 1 -17.28 30.32 40.60
CA MET A 1 -16.20 31.02 41.31
C MET A 1 -15.64 32.04 40.32
N ILE A 2 -15.71 33.33 40.65
CA ILE A 2 -15.20 34.41 39.79
C ILE A 2 -13.71 34.52 40.10
N ILE A 3 -12.85 34.27 39.12
CA ILE A 3 -11.41 34.54 39.21
C ILE A 3 -11.25 36.03 38.92
N ASP A 4 -11.20 36.84 39.97
CA ASP A 4 -10.68 38.21 39.86
C ASP A 4 -9.13 38.20 39.94
N SER A 5 -8.52 39.35 39.68
CA SER A 5 -7.07 39.58 39.68
C SER A 5 -6.33 39.28 41.01
N THR A 6 -7.00 38.70 42.00
CA THR A 6 -6.44 38.32 43.31
C THR A 6 -6.56 36.83 43.64
N SER A 7 -7.00 36.00 42.70
CA SER A 7 -7.23 34.58 42.96
C SER A 7 -5.92 33.78 43.01
N ASN A 8 -5.57 33.33 44.21
CA ASN A 8 -4.45 32.42 44.46
C ASN A 8 -4.85 30.97 44.16
N LEU A 9 -4.00 30.27 43.39
CA LEU A 9 -4.03 28.81 43.25
C LEU A 9 -3.76 28.15 44.61
N ILE A 10 -4.77 27.52 45.20
CA ILE A 10 -4.59 26.68 46.40
C ILE A 10 -4.51 25.23 45.93
N ASP A 11 -3.41 24.54 46.28
CA ASP A 11 -3.18 23.10 46.10
C ASP A 11 -3.26 22.54 44.66
N GLY A 12 -2.89 23.35 43.66
CA GLY A 12 -2.68 22.85 42.29
C GLY A 12 -3.95 22.43 41.54
N GLN A 13 -5.13 22.82 42.02
CA GLN A 13 -6.40 22.65 41.32
C GLN A 13 -6.94 24.02 40.91
N LEU A 14 -7.16 24.25 39.61
CA LEU A 14 -8.04 25.31 39.15
C LEU A 14 -9.46 24.74 39.30
N THR A 15 -10.12 24.95 40.43
CA THR A 15 -11.48 24.40 40.61
C THR A 15 -12.47 25.16 39.74
N GLN A 16 -12.74 24.64 38.52
CA GLN A 16 -13.74 25.10 37.55
C GLN A 16 -13.62 26.57 37.12
N PHE A 17 -12.97 26.81 35.98
CA PHE A 17 -13.10 28.08 35.27
C PHE A 17 -14.33 28.07 34.35
N ALA A 18 -15.48 28.44 34.91
CA ALA A 18 -16.63 28.85 34.10
C ALA A 18 -16.56 30.37 33.91
N ALA A 19 -15.99 30.85 32.81
CA ALA A 19 -16.12 32.25 32.42
C ALA A 19 -17.53 32.50 31.84
N MET A 20 -18.54 32.40 32.71
CA MET A 20 -19.90 32.82 32.38
C MET A 20 -20.12 34.28 32.75
N MET A 21 -20.40 35.05 31.72
CA MET A 21 -21.11 36.33 31.71
C MET A 21 -20.38 37.53 32.32
N LEU A 22 -20.03 38.48 31.44
CA LEU A 22 -20.63 39.81 31.35
C LEU A 22 -20.25 40.36 29.96
N GLN A 23 -21.15 41.08 29.29
CA GLN A 23 -20.99 41.68 27.95
C GLN A 23 -19.88 42.78 27.89
N SER A 24 -19.04 42.87 28.93
CA SER A 24 -17.92 43.79 29.03
C SER A 24 -16.63 43.03 28.76
N ASP A 25 -15.89 43.44 27.73
CA ASP A 25 -14.53 43.04 27.32
C ASP A 25 -13.54 42.97 28.50
N SER A 26 -13.65 41.94 29.34
CA SER A 26 -12.69 41.65 30.40
C SER A 26 -11.75 40.59 29.85
N GLY A 27 -10.55 41.01 29.49
CA GLY A 27 -9.45 40.09 29.21
C GLY A 27 -8.94 39.51 30.52
N TYR A 28 -8.85 38.18 30.61
CA TYR A 28 -8.29 37.46 31.74
C TYR A 28 -6.90 36.95 31.38
N ASN A 29 -5.95 37.01 32.31
CA ASN A 29 -4.62 36.44 32.12
C ASN A 29 -4.25 35.55 33.31
N ILE A 30 -3.82 34.32 33.01
CA ILE A 30 -3.32 33.33 33.96
C ILE A 30 -1.87 33.05 33.59
N GLN A 31 -0.97 33.24 34.55
CA GLN A 31 0.47 33.05 34.38
C GLN A 31 1.00 32.11 35.45
N PHE A 32 1.59 31.00 35.04
CA PHE A 32 2.14 29.98 35.93
C PHE A 32 3.63 30.23 36.19
N GLN A 33 3.97 30.48 37.45
CA GLN A 33 5.33 30.74 37.93
C GLN A 33 6.04 29.48 38.46
N LYS A 34 5.40 28.31 38.36
CA LYS A 34 5.94 27.00 38.75
C LYS A 34 5.22 25.90 38.00
N GLY A 35 5.85 24.73 37.85
CA GLY A 35 5.18 23.54 37.33
C GLY A 35 3.99 23.13 38.17
N VAL A 36 2.91 22.71 37.51
CA VAL A 36 1.68 22.26 38.16
C VAL A 36 0.92 21.31 37.24
N THR A 37 0.26 20.30 37.81
CA THR A 37 -0.75 19.52 37.09
C THR A 37 -2.13 20.05 37.46
N ALA A 38 -2.78 20.76 36.54
CA ALA A 38 -4.15 21.23 36.68
C ALA A 38 -5.12 20.14 36.23
N VAL A 39 -6.06 19.79 37.11
CA VAL A 39 -7.07 18.75 36.88
C VAL A 39 -8.44 19.40 36.76
N GLU A 40 -8.91 19.55 35.53
CA GLU A 40 -10.01 20.45 35.18
C GLU A 40 -11.25 19.71 34.72
N THR A 41 -12.44 20.19 35.08
CA THR A 41 -13.68 19.65 34.50
C THR A 41 -13.89 20.19 33.08
N THR A 42 -13.75 21.51 32.89
CA THR A 42 -13.81 22.19 31.59
C THR A 42 -13.37 23.65 31.75
N LEU A 43 -12.72 24.20 30.71
CA LEU A 43 -12.42 25.61 30.53
C LEU A 43 -13.31 26.12 29.38
N ASN A 44 -14.42 26.78 29.71
CA ASN A 44 -15.38 27.25 28.70
C ASN A 44 -15.28 28.78 28.50
N VAL A 45 -14.97 29.21 27.28
CA VAL A 45 -14.79 30.62 26.87
C VAL A 45 -15.75 30.96 25.73
N ARG A 46 -16.73 31.84 26.00
CA ARG A 46 -17.80 32.16 25.02
C ARG A 46 -17.78 33.57 24.42
N TYR A 47 -17.47 34.58 25.22
CA TYR A 47 -17.50 35.99 24.79
C TYR A 47 -16.27 36.77 25.22
N ASN A 48 -15.41 36.16 26.02
CA ASN A 48 -14.29 36.81 26.69
C ASN A 48 -12.97 36.43 26.03
N LYS A 49 -11.93 37.18 26.39
CA LYS A 49 -10.55 36.84 26.06
C LYS A 49 -9.88 36.22 27.26
N LEU A 50 -9.27 35.05 27.09
CA LEU A 50 -8.49 34.37 28.12
C LEU A 50 -7.08 34.09 27.60
N SER A 51 -6.07 34.56 28.34
CA SER A 51 -4.67 34.22 28.11
C SER A 51 -4.20 33.29 29.22
N ILE A 52 -3.55 32.19 28.86
CA ILE A 52 -2.93 31.24 29.78
C ILE A 52 -1.49 31.04 29.33
N SER A 53 -0.53 31.23 30.23
CA SER A 53 0.88 31.07 29.89
C SER A 53 1.69 30.48 31.04
N LYS A 54 2.75 29.76 30.69
CA LYS A 54 3.83 29.41 31.62
C LYS A 54 4.97 30.42 31.46
N ASP A 55 5.58 30.83 32.58
CA ASP A 55 6.77 31.67 32.56
C ASP A 55 7.95 30.98 31.89
N ASP A 56 8.73 31.75 31.11
CA ASP A 56 9.88 31.24 30.37
C ASP A 56 10.99 30.72 31.32
N ASP A 57 11.05 31.23 32.55
CA ASP A 57 12.01 30.81 33.59
C ASP A 57 11.64 29.49 34.28
N VAL A 58 10.40 29.02 34.11
CA VAL A 58 9.90 27.79 34.75
C VAL A 58 10.35 26.57 33.95
N GLN A 59 11.19 25.74 34.55
CA GLN A 59 11.71 24.53 33.91
C GLN A 59 10.70 23.39 33.94
N GLU A 60 9.90 23.30 35.00
CA GLU A 60 8.90 22.24 35.13
C GLU A 60 7.75 22.40 34.12
N GLU A 61 7.06 21.30 33.86
CA GLU A 61 5.88 21.30 32.98
C GLU A 61 4.65 21.83 33.73
N VAL A 62 3.82 22.59 33.00
CA VAL A 62 2.43 22.86 33.39
C VAL A 62 1.55 21.95 32.55
N ILE A 63 0.85 21.05 33.21
CA ILE A 63 0.12 19.96 32.58
C ILE A 63 -1.38 20.17 32.82
N PHE A 64 -2.16 20.22 31.75
CA PHE A 64 -3.62 20.25 31.81
C PHE A 64 -4.17 18.87 31.50
N ARG A 65 -5.03 18.36 32.38
CA ARG A 65 -5.74 17.09 32.19
C ARG A 65 -7.19 17.19 32.65
N VAL A 66 -8.07 16.42 32.00
CA VAL A 66 -9.49 16.41 32.37
C VAL A 66 -9.75 15.58 33.61
N LYS A 67 -10.59 16.10 34.50
CA LYS A 67 -11.18 15.39 35.62
C LYS A 67 -12.26 14.43 35.10
N GLN A 68 -12.06 13.13 35.31
CA GLN A 68 -13.09 12.14 35.03
C GLN A 68 -14.33 12.39 35.89
N ASN A 69 -15.50 12.26 35.27
CA ASN A 69 -16.75 12.22 36.01
C ASN A 69 -17.08 10.76 36.32
N PRO A 70 -17.10 10.35 37.59
CA PRO A 70 -17.50 8.99 37.93
C PRO A 70 -18.92 8.76 37.41
N ALA A 71 -19.10 7.71 36.59
CA ALA A 71 -20.40 7.34 36.07
C ALA A 71 -21.36 7.13 37.26
N SER A 72 -22.51 7.80 37.24
CA SER A 72 -23.53 7.59 38.26
C SER A 72 -23.93 6.12 38.30
N ASN A 73 -24.12 5.55 39.49
CA ASN A 73 -24.60 4.18 39.67
C ASN A 73 -25.93 3.92 38.96
N ASN A 74 -26.71 4.97 38.68
CA ASN A 74 -27.95 4.90 37.91
C ASN A 74 -27.74 4.40 36.46
N TYR A 75 -26.51 4.49 35.94
CA TYR A 75 -26.17 4.02 34.60
C TYR A 75 -25.70 2.55 34.55
N ASN A 76 -25.51 1.90 35.71
CA ASN A 76 -25.04 0.51 35.77
C ASN A 76 -25.96 -0.47 35.01
N PRO A 77 -27.31 -0.39 35.08
CA PRO A 77 -28.17 -1.26 34.31
C PRO A 77 -27.94 -1.12 32.80
N PHE A 78 -27.65 0.09 32.30
CA PHE A 78 -27.40 0.31 30.88
C PHE A 78 -26.03 -0.21 30.43
N LYS A 79 -25.01 -0.17 31.31
CA LYS A 79 -23.72 -0.83 31.05
C LYS A 79 -23.89 -2.34 30.87
N GLU A 80 -24.74 -2.97 31.68
CA GLU A 80 -25.04 -4.41 31.59
C GLU A 80 -25.69 -4.79 30.24
N TYR A 81 -26.39 -3.86 29.59
CA TYR A 81 -26.95 -4.02 28.24
C TYR A 81 -26.05 -3.52 27.10
N GLY A 82 -24.79 -3.17 27.38
CA GLY A 82 -23.81 -2.76 26.38
C GLY A 82 -23.85 -1.29 25.96
N ALA A 83 -24.57 -0.42 26.70
CA ALA A 83 -24.56 1.02 26.41
C ALA A 83 -23.21 1.65 26.74
N PHE A 84 -22.65 2.42 25.80
CA PHE A 84 -21.50 3.27 26.04
C PHE A 84 -21.94 4.51 26.83
N ILE A 85 -21.33 4.71 28.01
CA ILE A 85 -21.52 5.91 28.82
C ILE A 85 -20.23 6.68 28.82
N ASP A 86 -20.28 7.90 28.30
CA ASP A 86 -19.10 8.74 28.21
C ASP A 86 -18.59 9.11 29.61
N PRO A 87 -17.31 8.82 29.94
CA PRO A 87 -16.71 9.16 31.22
C PRO A 87 -16.45 10.67 31.39
N TYR A 88 -16.64 11.45 30.31
CA TYR A 88 -16.46 12.88 30.30
C TYR A 88 -17.74 13.56 29.81
N SER A 89 -18.14 14.65 30.47
CA SER A 89 -19.35 15.39 30.11
C SER A 89 -19.11 16.49 29.09
N SER A 90 -17.84 16.83 28.84
CA SER A 90 -17.44 18.02 28.08
C SER A 90 -15.98 17.93 27.63
N PRO A 91 -15.59 18.72 26.61
CA PRO A 91 -14.19 19.01 26.31
C PRO A 91 -13.43 19.63 27.49
N LEU A 92 -12.10 19.44 27.51
CA LEU A 92 -11.21 20.12 28.44
C LEU A 92 -11.25 21.63 28.23
N ILE A 93 -11.19 22.06 26.98
CA ILE A 93 -11.28 23.46 26.57
C ILE A 93 -12.38 23.57 25.53
N ALA A 94 -13.37 24.42 25.77
CA ALA A 94 -14.41 24.76 24.83
C ALA A 94 -14.38 26.26 24.56
N VAL A 95 -14.19 26.65 23.30
CA VAL A 95 -14.23 28.04 22.84
C VAL A 95 -15.38 28.17 21.87
N GLU A 96 -16.38 28.98 22.20
CA GLU A 96 -17.64 29.09 21.46
C GLU A 96 -17.96 30.55 21.17
N LEU A 97 -18.92 30.79 20.28
CA LEU A 97 -19.46 32.12 19.95
C LEU A 97 -18.36 33.12 19.51
N LEU A 98 -18.01 34.09 20.35
CA LEU A 98 -16.99 35.12 20.08
C LEU A 98 -15.79 35.01 21.03
N GLY A 99 -15.68 33.88 21.74
CA GLY A 99 -14.63 33.65 22.72
C GLY A 99 -13.25 33.61 22.06
N GLU A 100 -12.25 34.13 22.77
CA GLU A 100 -10.86 34.09 22.32
C GLU A 100 -10.01 33.50 23.45
N ILE A 101 -9.27 32.43 23.17
CA ILE A 101 -8.30 31.88 24.12
C ILE A 101 -6.91 31.85 23.49
N SER A 102 -5.91 32.24 24.27
CA SER A 102 -4.50 32.14 23.92
C SER A 102 -3.79 31.29 24.97
N ILE A 103 -3.10 30.23 24.56
CA ILE A 103 -2.40 29.31 25.46
C ILE A 103 -0.93 29.21 25.02
N LYS A 104 0.00 29.46 25.94
CA LYS A 104 1.45 29.41 25.69
C LYS A 104 2.19 28.43 26.61
N SER A 105 3.00 27.55 26.04
CA SER A 105 3.98 26.69 26.74
C SER A 105 3.34 25.75 27.79
N ILE A 106 2.19 25.16 27.43
CA ILE A 106 1.42 24.23 28.27
C ILE A 106 1.43 22.83 27.65
N VAL A 107 1.50 21.80 28.48
CA VAL A 107 1.29 20.40 28.08
C VAL A 107 -0.19 20.06 28.24
N ILE A 108 -0.83 19.52 27.21
CA ILE A 108 -2.22 19.11 27.24
C ILE A 108 -2.29 17.59 27.05
N LEU A 109 -2.81 16.89 28.07
CA LEU A 109 -2.98 15.44 28.02
C LEU A 109 -4.29 15.07 27.32
N HIS A 110 -4.25 13.98 26.55
CA HIS A 110 -5.47 13.32 26.09
C HIS A 110 -6.20 12.65 27.28
N PHE A 111 -7.44 12.24 27.05
CA PHE A 111 -8.28 11.52 27.99
C PHE A 111 -7.69 10.14 28.34
N TYR A 112 -7.91 9.74 29.58
CA TYR A 112 -7.49 8.44 30.08
C TYR A 112 -8.43 7.32 29.60
N GLU A 113 -9.75 7.56 29.63
CA GLU A 113 -10.75 6.64 29.06
C GLU A 113 -11.23 7.13 27.69
N LYS A 114 -11.69 6.18 26.85
CA LYS A 114 -12.29 6.50 25.55
C LYS A 114 -13.51 7.42 25.76
N THR A 115 -13.64 8.44 24.93
CA THR A 115 -14.71 9.46 25.00
C THR A 115 -15.05 9.97 23.62
N LEU A 116 -16.27 10.45 23.44
CA LEU A 116 -16.70 11.13 22.22
C LEU A 116 -16.34 12.62 22.23
N ASN A 117 -15.98 13.17 23.40
CA ASN A 117 -15.56 14.56 23.52
C ASN A 117 -14.16 14.76 22.94
N SER A 118 -13.96 15.87 22.23
CA SER A 118 -12.63 16.35 21.87
C SER A 118 -11.92 16.95 23.10
N VAL A 119 -10.60 16.99 23.10
CA VAL A 119 -9.87 17.66 24.20
C VAL A 119 -10.11 19.16 24.12
N ILE A 120 -9.95 19.74 22.93
CA ILE A 120 -10.22 21.13 22.61
C ILE A 120 -11.30 21.19 21.56
N GLN A 121 -12.36 21.97 21.82
CA GLN A 121 -13.41 22.27 20.87
C GLN A 121 -13.44 23.78 20.58
N VAL A 122 -13.41 24.14 19.31
CA VAL A 122 -13.58 25.51 18.83
C VAL A 122 -14.83 25.56 17.96
N LYS A 123 -15.74 26.51 18.21
CA LYS A 123 -17.04 26.58 17.54
C LYS A 123 -17.44 28.01 17.19
N ASP A 124 -18.30 28.18 16.19
CA ASP A 124 -18.88 29.45 15.76
C ASP A 124 -17.83 30.41 15.17
N GLU A 125 -17.64 31.61 15.73
CA GLU A 125 -16.63 32.61 15.32
C GLU A 125 -15.47 32.70 16.35
N ALA A 126 -15.35 31.67 17.19
CA ALA A 126 -14.38 31.63 18.28
C ALA A 126 -12.94 31.56 17.77
N LYS A 127 -12.00 31.99 18.61
CA LYS A 127 -10.56 32.03 18.31
C LYS A 127 -9.77 31.22 19.32
N PHE A 128 -8.96 30.30 18.83
CA PHE A 128 -7.98 29.56 19.62
C PHE A 128 -6.58 29.83 19.10
N ASN A 129 -5.71 30.38 19.95
CA ASN A 129 -4.31 30.61 19.65
C ASN A 129 -3.45 29.74 20.58
N GLY A 130 -2.71 28.79 20.03
CA GLY A 130 -1.77 27.96 20.77
C GLY A 130 -0.33 28.27 20.36
N LEU A 131 0.54 28.48 21.34
CA LEU A 131 1.97 28.68 21.12
C LEU A 131 2.75 27.68 21.97
N GLN A 132 3.61 26.88 21.34
CA GLN A 132 4.47 25.90 22.02
C GLN A 132 3.69 24.93 22.92
N ILE A 133 2.49 24.53 22.49
CA ILE A 133 1.69 23.53 23.19
C ILE A 133 2.22 22.14 22.85
N ILE A 134 2.32 21.26 23.85
CA ILE A 134 2.64 19.85 23.67
C ILE A 134 1.39 19.02 23.91
N PHE A 135 0.89 18.36 22.88
CA PHE A 135 -0.20 17.38 22.95
C PHE A 135 0.40 15.99 23.12
N ARG A 136 0.05 15.29 24.22
CA ARG A 136 0.53 13.92 24.45
C ARG A 136 -0.51 13.01 25.10
N PRO A 137 -0.39 11.68 24.94
CA PRO A 137 -1.19 10.74 25.71
C PRO A 137 -0.82 10.81 27.21
N ILE A 138 -1.64 10.25 28.09
CA ILE A 138 -1.38 10.23 29.54
C ILE A 138 -0.16 9.36 29.90
N GLU A 139 0.59 9.74 30.92
CA GLU A 139 1.91 9.16 31.26
C GLU A 139 1.93 7.65 31.52
N GLU A 140 0.86 7.06 32.03
CA GLU A 140 0.77 5.60 32.18
C GLU A 140 0.75 4.86 30.83
N GLN A 141 0.35 5.54 29.75
CA GLN A 141 0.47 5.07 28.36
C GLN A 141 1.89 5.27 27.78
N LEU A 142 2.77 6.01 28.48
CA LEU A 142 4.11 6.40 28.05
C LEU A 142 5.24 5.55 28.68
N VAL A 143 4.97 4.81 29.76
CA VAL A 143 5.99 4.01 30.46
C VAL A 143 6.49 2.87 29.55
N GLY A 144 7.76 2.95 29.14
CA GLY A 144 8.41 1.96 28.26
C GLY A 144 8.46 2.34 26.77
N MET A 145 8.27 3.61 26.40
CA MET A 145 8.25 4.09 25.01
C MET A 145 9.56 3.82 24.23
N THR A 146 9.63 2.62 23.67
CA THR A 146 10.19 2.30 22.35
C THR A 146 9.07 1.92 21.37
N LYS A 147 7.80 1.96 21.80
CA LYS A 147 6.62 1.48 21.06
C LYS A 147 5.45 2.45 21.17
N MET A 148 4.61 2.46 20.13
CA MET A 148 3.36 3.22 20.06
C MET A 148 2.44 2.90 21.25
N PRO A 149 1.60 3.86 21.71
CA PRO A 149 0.60 3.61 22.74
C PRO A 149 -0.30 2.43 22.35
N THR A 150 -0.53 1.50 23.27
CA THR A 150 -1.43 0.35 23.04
C THR A 150 -2.90 0.72 23.15
N THR A 151 -3.20 1.84 23.81
CA THR A 151 -4.53 2.37 24.03
C THR A 151 -4.92 3.32 22.90
N GLU A 152 -6.11 3.08 22.37
CA GLU A 152 -6.65 3.75 21.20
C GLU A 152 -7.57 4.88 21.64
N GLN A 153 -7.42 6.06 21.04
CA GLN A 153 -8.30 7.21 21.27
C GLN A 153 -9.39 7.27 20.19
N ILE A 154 -10.63 7.53 20.58
CA ILE A 154 -11.75 7.63 19.63
C ILE A 154 -12.20 9.08 19.35
N SER A 155 -11.49 10.05 19.91
CA SER A 155 -11.76 11.48 19.77
C SER A 155 -10.48 12.29 19.52
N PRO A 156 -10.58 13.46 18.88
CA PRO A 156 -9.41 14.25 18.51
C PRO A 156 -8.86 15.04 19.71
N TYR A 157 -7.59 15.48 19.61
CA TYR A 157 -7.10 16.54 20.47
C TYR A 157 -7.82 17.85 20.18
N ILE A 158 -8.05 18.17 18.90
CA ILE A 158 -8.67 19.44 18.50
C ILE A 158 -9.81 19.15 17.53
N LEU A 159 -10.99 19.69 17.82
CA LEU A 159 -12.15 19.72 16.95
C LEU A 159 -12.54 21.17 16.65
N CYS A 160 -12.41 21.59 15.41
CA CYS A 160 -12.89 22.89 14.93
C CYS A 160 -14.22 22.70 14.22
N ILE A 161 -15.26 23.39 14.68
CA ILE A 161 -16.62 23.41 14.11
C ILE A 161 -16.91 24.86 13.71
N GLY A 162 -16.20 25.34 12.68
CA GLY A 162 -16.02 26.76 12.39
C GLY A 162 -14.88 27.39 13.20
N GLY A 163 -14.90 28.73 13.28
CA GLY A 163 -13.95 29.55 14.03
C GLY A 163 -12.55 29.64 13.41
N PHE A 164 -11.61 30.11 14.24
CA PHE A 164 -10.23 30.36 13.84
C PHE A 164 -9.29 29.69 14.83
N THR A 165 -8.42 28.81 14.34
CA THR A 165 -7.43 28.12 15.17
C THR A 165 -6.04 28.38 14.61
N ILE A 166 -5.14 28.95 15.42
CA ILE A 166 -3.74 29.16 15.08
C ILE A 166 -2.88 28.40 16.08
N LEU A 167 -2.03 27.51 15.58
CA LEU A 167 -1.04 26.78 16.37
C LEU A 167 0.36 27.14 15.88
N GLU A 168 1.22 27.61 16.77
CA GLU A 168 2.60 27.95 16.46
C GLU A 168 3.59 27.15 17.31
N SER A 169 4.55 26.51 16.68
CA SER A 169 5.61 25.71 17.33
C SER A 169 5.07 24.62 18.26
N CYS A 170 3.87 24.10 17.99
CA CYS A 170 3.22 23.06 18.79
C CYS A 170 3.72 21.66 18.38
N GLN A 171 3.68 20.72 19.33
CA GLN A 171 4.12 19.33 19.11
C GLN A 171 2.98 18.37 19.45
N PHE A 172 2.75 17.39 18.59
CA PHE A 172 1.86 16.26 18.83
C PHE A 172 2.71 14.99 18.94
N LEU A 173 2.72 14.41 20.14
CA LEU A 173 3.45 13.18 20.43
C LEU A 173 2.67 11.94 20.00
N PRO A 174 3.36 10.82 19.66
CA PRO A 174 2.73 9.62 19.10
C PRO A 174 1.45 9.20 19.82
N THR A 175 0.36 9.10 19.07
CA THR A 175 -0.98 8.81 19.58
C THR A 175 -1.69 7.94 18.55
N ALA A 176 -2.39 6.91 19.03
CA ALA A 176 -3.14 6.00 18.18
C ALA A 176 -4.64 6.34 18.24
N PHE A 177 -5.25 6.55 17.08
CA PHE A 177 -6.67 6.89 16.94
C PHE A 177 -7.47 5.76 16.28
N SER A 178 -8.72 5.62 16.70
CA SER A 178 -9.74 4.81 16.03
C SER A 178 -10.88 5.75 15.64
N ASN A 179 -11.28 5.74 14.36
CA ASN A 179 -12.36 6.53 13.79
C ASN A 179 -12.24 8.04 14.05
N SER A 180 -11.01 8.50 14.24
CA SER A 180 -10.68 9.90 14.51
C SER A 180 -9.28 10.23 13.98
N ALA A 181 -8.94 11.51 14.05
CA ALA A 181 -7.63 12.07 13.74
C ALA A 181 -7.15 12.90 14.93
N ALA A 182 -5.89 13.31 14.96
CA ALA A 182 -5.39 14.23 15.99
C ALA A 182 -6.12 15.59 15.95
N ILE A 183 -6.35 16.10 14.74
CA ILE A 183 -7.10 17.33 14.49
C ILE A 183 -8.24 17.02 13.53
N ARG A 184 -9.44 17.46 13.88
CA ARG A 184 -10.61 17.40 13.01
C ARG A 184 -11.15 18.81 12.77
N THR A 185 -11.51 19.10 11.54
CA THR A 185 -12.19 20.35 11.21
C THR A 185 -13.48 20.07 10.44
N MET A 186 -14.50 20.87 10.70
CA MET A 186 -15.77 20.81 10.00
C MET A 186 -16.34 22.21 9.85
N HIS A 187 -16.72 22.55 8.63
CA HIS A 187 -17.49 23.76 8.39
C HIS A 187 -18.95 23.52 8.80
N GLU A 188 -19.35 24.17 9.89
CA GLU A 188 -20.74 24.34 10.28
C GLU A 188 -21.02 25.82 10.55
N ILE A 189 -22.21 26.26 10.16
CA ILE A 189 -22.69 27.61 10.47
C ILE A 189 -23.25 27.59 11.89
N GLY A 190 -22.59 28.33 12.78
CA GLY A 190 -22.91 28.49 14.18
C GLY A 190 -23.92 29.60 14.49
N ILE A 191 -24.25 29.79 15.77
CA ILE A 191 -25.33 30.68 16.25
C ILE A 191 -25.02 32.18 16.01
N ASN A 192 -23.75 32.52 15.77
CA ASN A 192 -23.29 33.88 15.45
C ASN A 192 -22.37 33.93 14.22
N SER A 193 -22.37 32.87 13.42
CA SER A 193 -21.58 32.82 12.20
C SER A 193 -22.02 33.91 11.22
N LYS A 194 -21.06 34.50 10.51
CA LYS A 194 -21.34 35.50 9.48
C LYS A 194 -22.33 34.94 8.45
N GLU A 195 -23.37 35.71 8.14
CA GLU A 195 -24.36 35.30 7.14
C GLU A 195 -23.69 35.08 5.78
N GLY A 196 -23.95 33.92 5.18
CA GLY A 196 -23.32 33.52 3.91
C GLY A 196 -21.87 33.05 4.02
N ALA A 197 -21.37 32.77 5.24
CA ALA A 197 -20.03 32.23 5.44
C ALA A 197 -19.76 31.03 4.53
N GLN A 198 -18.63 31.10 3.83
CA GLN A 198 -18.15 30.05 2.94
C GLN A 198 -17.19 29.13 3.68
N PRO A 199 -17.01 27.88 3.21
CA PRO A 199 -16.00 26.94 3.70
C PRO A 199 -14.64 27.57 4.05
N ASP A 200 -14.11 28.41 3.17
CA ASP A 200 -12.77 29.00 3.31
C ASP A 200 -12.70 30.24 4.24
N ASP A 201 -13.84 30.71 4.79
CA ASP A 201 -13.87 31.82 5.73
C ASP A 201 -13.31 31.44 7.11
N TYR A 202 -13.47 30.17 7.50
CA TYR A 202 -12.92 29.62 8.74
C TYR A 202 -11.61 28.91 8.49
N ASN A 203 -10.68 29.01 9.45
CA ASN A 203 -9.34 28.48 9.24
C ASN A 203 -8.71 27.75 10.42
N LEU A 204 -7.88 26.78 10.05
CA LEU A 204 -6.88 26.13 10.89
C LEU A 204 -5.51 26.47 10.31
N THR A 205 -4.67 27.15 11.08
CA THR A 205 -3.30 27.51 10.70
C THR A 205 -2.31 26.83 11.62
N LEU A 206 -1.39 26.05 11.07
CA LEU A 206 -0.27 25.46 11.78
C LEU A 206 1.03 26.10 11.27
N ASN A 207 1.84 26.61 12.18
CA ASN A 207 3.12 27.23 11.88
C ASN A 207 4.21 26.58 12.73
N LYS A 208 5.25 26.02 12.11
CA LYS A 208 6.35 25.31 12.82
C LYS A 208 5.88 24.15 13.71
N CYS A 209 4.73 23.56 13.41
CA CYS A 209 4.18 22.46 14.21
C CYS A 209 4.77 21.12 13.81
N GLN A 210 4.86 20.19 14.76
CA GLN A 210 5.33 18.82 14.52
C GLN A 210 4.23 17.82 14.88
N LEU A 211 3.87 16.95 13.94
CA LEU A 211 2.89 15.89 14.13
C LEU A 211 3.56 14.54 13.89
N ILE A 212 4.02 13.93 14.97
CA ILE A 212 4.89 12.75 14.92
C ILE A 212 4.14 11.51 15.42
N GLY A 213 4.16 10.44 14.63
CA GLY A 213 3.62 9.13 15.01
C GLY A 213 2.11 9.13 15.23
N MET A 214 1.35 9.90 14.45
CA MET A 214 -0.12 9.83 14.49
C MET A 214 -0.56 8.58 13.73
N ASN A 215 -1.02 7.57 14.44
CA ASN A 215 -1.42 6.32 13.83
C ASN A 215 -2.94 6.15 13.88
N ARG A 216 -3.50 5.57 12.83
CA ARG A 216 -4.88 5.13 12.81
C ARG A 216 -4.92 3.61 12.90
N ILE A 217 -5.81 3.08 13.72
CA ILE A 217 -5.87 1.65 14.02
C ILE A 217 -6.97 0.95 13.22
N ASP A 218 -8.04 1.65 12.85
CA ASP A 218 -9.05 1.12 11.96
C ASP A 218 -8.77 1.44 10.49
N GLU A 219 -9.10 0.47 9.63
CA GLU A 219 -9.12 0.61 8.17
C GLU A 219 -10.31 1.44 7.68
N ALA A 220 -11.11 2.05 8.56
CA ALA A 220 -12.34 2.72 8.16
C ALA A 220 -12.07 3.76 7.07
N ASP A 221 -12.61 3.49 5.89
CA ASP A 221 -12.28 4.24 4.68
C ASP A 221 -12.51 5.76 4.90
N ASN A 222 -11.71 6.60 4.24
CA ASN A 222 -12.01 8.02 4.04
C ASN A 222 -11.81 8.96 5.25
N SER A 223 -10.78 8.72 6.10
CA SER A 223 -10.35 9.68 7.14
C SER A 223 -8.83 9.74 7.29
N GLY A 224 -8.29 10.94 7.51
CA GLY A 224 -6.86 11.15 7.74
C GLY A 224 -6.42 10.76 9.14
N SER A 225 -5.15 10.37 9.35
CA SER A 225 -4.65 9.97 10.68
C SER A 225 -4.24 11.16 11.56
N ALA A 226 -3.62 12.20 10.98
CA ALA A 226 -3.20 13.40 11.70
C ALA A 226 -4.22 14.52 11.58
N ILE A 227 -4.69 14.80 10.35
CA ILE A 227 -5.68 15.85 10.09
C ILE A 227 -6.79 15.25 9.24
N ASN A 228 -8.03 15.40 9.70
CA ASN A 228 -9.22 15.12 8.90
C ASN A 228 -10.11 16.38 8.84
N ALA A 229 -10.10 17.04 7.68
CA ALA A 229 -10.74 18.32 7.47
C ALA A 229 -11.94 18.22 6.52
N LYS A 230 -13.08 18.79 6.91
CA LYS A 230 -14.30 18.89 6.11
C LYS A 230 -14.70 20.36 5.91
N GLY A 231 -14.35 20.95 4.78
CA GLY A 231 -14.87 22.25 4.37
C GLY A 231 -14.26 23.47 5.07
N MET A 232 -13.15 23.36 5.81
CA MET A 232 -12.44 24.52 6.35
C MET A 232 -11.12 24.74 5.63
N LYS A 233 -10.61 25.98 5.64
CA LYS A 233 -9.27 26.29 5.13
C LYS A 233 -8.18 25.83 6.11
N VAL A 234 -7.31 24.94 5.68
CA VAL A 234 -6.14 24.47 6.44
C VAL A 234 -4.87 25.06 5.83
N THR A 235 -4.04 25.73 6.64
CA THR A 235 -2.76 26.33 6.21
C THR A 235 -1.63 25.75 7.04
N LEU A 236 -0.65 25.15 6.37
CA LEU A 236 0.51 24.49 6.97
C LEU A 236 1.79 25.22 6.55
N GLN A 237 2.51 25.78 7.51
CA GLN A 237 3.75 26.52 7.29
C GLN A 237 4.88 25.93 8.14
N GLN A 238 6.03 25.61 7.57
CA GLN A 238 7.19 25.06 8.31
C GLN A 238 6.83 23.83 9.17
N CYS A 239 5.81 23.05 8.81
CA CYS A 239 5.34 21.94 9.62
C CYS A 239 6.08 20.64 9.27
N ILE A 240 6.20 19.73 10.24
CA ILE A 240 6.79 18.40 10.05
C ILE A 240 5.74 17.34 10.36
N PHE A 241 5.48 16.46 9.40
CA PHE A 241 4.63 15.30 9.55
C PHE A 241 5.50 14.05 9.32
N ASP A 242 5.57 13.17 10.32
CA ASP A 242 6.42 11.97 10.26
C ASP A 242 5.79 10.82 11.06
N VAL A 243 5.80 9.59 10.51
CA VAL A 243 5.34 8.38 11.21
C VAL A 243 6.47 7.66 11.97
N ASN A 244 7.73 7.99 11.70
CA ASN A 244 8.96 7.40 12.25
C ASN A 244 9.09 5.87 12.01
N THR A 245 10.05 5.49 11.17
CA THR A 245 10.17 4.16 10.55
C THR A 245 10.57 3.00 11.48
N GLN A 246 11.06 3.26 12.70
CA GLN A 246 11.30 2.17 13.67
C GLN A 246 10.01 1.45 14.11
N GLN A 247 8.84 2.03 13.85
CA GLN A 247 7.53 1.52 14.30
C GLN A 247 6.72 0.79 13.23
N SER A 248 7.11 0.85 11.94
CA SER A 248 6.42 0.13 10.84
C SER A 248 6.49 -1.40 10.96
N ASN A 249 7.51 -1.94 11.63
CA ASN A 249 7.64 -3.36 11.92
C ASN A 249 6.58 -3.88 12.91
N MET A 250 5.92 -3.01 13.68
CA MET A 250 4.89 -3.42 14.65
C MET A 250 3.50 -3.57 14.02
N ILE A 251 3.18 -2.80 12.97
CA ILE A 251 1.93 -2.93 12.22
C ILE A 251 1.87 -4.29 11.49
N LYS A 252 3.01 -4.76 10.96
CA LYS A 252 3.14 -6.10 10.36
C LYS A 252 2.86 -7.25 11.35
N ASN A 253 3.04 -7.03 12.65
CA ASN A 253 2.85 -8.07 13.68
C ASN A 253 1.43 -8.14 14.25
N LYS A 254 0.59 -7.10 14.11
CA LYS A 254 -0.84 -7.19 14.51
C LYS A 254 -1.74 -7.76 13.39
N ILE A 255 -1.36 -7.57 12.13
CA ILE A 255 -2.09 -8.15 10.98
C ILE A 255 -1.78 -9.66 10.83
N ASN A 256 -0.60 -10.11 11.29
CA ASN A 256 -0.25 -11.52 11.35
C ASN A 256 -0.78 -12.21 12.61
N LYS A 257 -2.05 -12.63 12.58
CA LYS A 257 -2.73 -13.71 13.35
C LYS A 257 -4.10 -13.26 13.88
N HIS A 258 -5.06 -13.12 12.99
CA HIS A 258 -6.30 -13.87 13.20
C HIS A 258 -6.30 -15.02 12.19
N ASN A 259 -5.79 -16.17 12.65
CA ASN A 259 -6.07 -17.45 12.01
C ASN A 259 -7.58 -17.70 12.16
N ILE A 260 -8.37 -17.11 11.27
CA ILE A 260 -9.72 -17.60 10.99
C ILE A 260 -9.51 -19.00 10.42
N LYS A 261 -9.75 -20.02 11.25
CA LYS A 261 -9.94 -21.39 10.75
C LYS A 261 -11.17 -21.34 9.84
N ARG A 262 -10.95 -21.20 8.53
CA ARG A 262 -12.00 -21.36 7.51
C ARG A 262 -12.28 -22.86 7.38
N ASN A 263 -13.55 -23.22 7.47
CA ASN A 263 -14.05 -24.50 6.99
C ASN A 263 -13.94 -24.52 5.46
N GLU A 264 -13.58 -25.68 4.90
CA GLU A 264 -13.13 -25.85 3.52
C GLU A 264 -14.20 -25.73 2.41
N ASP A 265 -15.45 -25.35 2.71
CA ASP A 265 -16.56 -25.46 1.75
C ASP A 265 -17.31 -24.15 1.41
N GLU A 266 -16.83 -22.97 1.81
CA GLU A 266 -17.42 -21.70 1.35
C GLU A 266 -16.57 -21.04 0.25
N GLN A 267 -17.01 -21.24 -1.00
CA GLN A 267 -16.54 -20.50 -2.17
C GLN A 267 -17.07 -19.06 -2.08
N ILE A 268 -16.28 -18.16 -1.51
CA ILE A 268 -16.51 -16.71 -1.60
C ILE A 268 -15.73 -16.22 -2.84
N PRO A 269 -16.30 -15.36 -3.72
CA PRO A 269 -15.49 -14.71 -4.74
C PRO A 269 -14.44 -13.85 -4.02
N GLU A 270 -13.15 -14.13 -4.23
CA GLU A 270 -12.08 -13.22 -3.83
C GLU A 270 -12.26 -11.90 -4.59
N HIS A 271 -12.99 -10.95 -4.00
CA HIS A 271 -12.89 -9.55 -4.39
C HIS A 271 -11.50 -9.08 -3.98
N LEU A 272 -10.56 -9.20 -4.92
CA LEU A 272 -9.23 -8.62 -4.79
C LEU A 272 -9.38 -7.12 -4.52
N ILE A 273 -8.84 -6.67 -3.38
CA ILE A 273 -8.92 -5.28 -2.92
C ILE A 273 -8.18 -4.39 -3.92
N PRO A 274 -8.75 -3.26 -4.38
CA PRO A 274 -8.05 -2.29 -5.22
C PRO A 274 -6.81 -1.74 -4.50
N THR A 275 -5.68 -1.55 -5.21
CA THR A 275 -4.48 -0.95 -4.60
C THR A 275 -4.62 0.58 -4.43
N CYS A 276 -5.73 1.19 -4.89
CA CYS A 276 -6.13 2.59 -4.68
C CYS A 276 -6.72 2.88 -3.29
N GLY A 277 -6.67 1.96 -2.34
CA GLY A 277 -7.08 2.21 -0.96
C GLY A 277 -6.19 3.26 -0.25
N TRP A 278 -6.05 4.47 -0.79
CA TRP A 278 -5.43 5.64 -0.15
C TRP A 278 -6.46 6.36 0.74
N ASN A 279 -7.30 5.56 1.38
CA ASN A 279 -8.34 5.91 2.33
C ASN A 279 -7.77 6.24 3.73
N THR A 280 -6.45 6.08 3.92
CA THR A 280 -5.70 6.19 5.18
C THR A 280 -4.56 7.23 5.15
N ALA A 281 -4.67 8.25 4.27
CA ALA A 281 -3.66 9.31 4.17
C ALA A 281 -3.41 10.03 5.53
N TYR A 282 -2.23 10.61 5.72
CA TYR A 282 -1.93 11.32 6.96
C TYR A 282 -2.79 12.59 7.14
N ILE A 283 -3.02 13.29 6.03
CA ILE A 283 -3.91 14.45 5.94
C ILE A 283 -5.04 14.12 4.95
N ARG A 284 -6.28 14.32 5.35
CA ARG A 284 -7.43 14.26 4.45
C ARG A 284 -8.17 15.59 4.44
N GLN A 285 -8.42 16.11 3.24
CA GLN A 285 -9.17 17.34 3.01
C GLN A 285 -10.38 17.03 2.12
N ASN A 286 -11.58 17.07 2.71
CA ASN A 286 -12.85 16.94 2.01
C ASN A 286 -13.51 18.33 1.92
N THR A 287 -13.60 18.93 0.74
CA THR A 287 -14.01 20.32 0.50
C THR A 287 -13.12 21.37 1.20
N GLY A 288 -13.27 22.65 0.83
CA GLY A 288 -12.42 23.74 1.31
C GLY A 288 -11.01 23.73 0.70
N SER A 289 -10.06 24.38 1.37
CA SER A 289 -8.70 24.60 0.85
C SER A 289 -7.60 24.12 1.80
N LEU A 290 -6.61 23.41 1.27
CA LEU A 290 -5.35 23.04 1.95
C LEU A 290 -4.18 23.81 1.33
N ILE A 291 -3.41 24.53 2.14
CA ILE A 291 -2.25 25.31 1.71
C ILE A 291 -0.99 24.78 2.38
N LEU A 292 0.02 24.43 1.60
CA LEU A 292 1.35 24.03 2.07
C LEU A 292 2.37 25.11 1.68
N SER A 293 3.17 25.55 2.65
CA SER A 293 4.15 26.62 2.42
C SER A 293 5.37 26.52 3.33
N LYS A 294 6.38 27.33 3.01
CA LYS A 294 7.58 27.59 3.81
C LYS A 294 8.24 26.31 4.34
N GLY A 295 8.67 25.39 3.49
CA GLY A 295 9.48 24.26 3.94
C GLY A 295 8.72 23.20 4.76
N THR A 296 7.40 23.08 4.57
CA THR A 296 6.61 22.00 5.17
C THR A 296 7.10 20.63 4.66
N GLN A 297 7.29 19.67 5.56
CA GLN A 297 7.83 18.33 5.27
C GLN A 297 6.82 17.24 5.60
N LEU A 298 6.58 16.36 4.63
CA LEU A 298 5.72 15.18 4.72
C LEU A 298 6.59 13.93 4.52
N THR A 299 6.97 13.27 5.61
CA THR A 299 8.07 12.29 5.63
C THR A 299 7.61 10.91 6.14
N ASN A 300 8.05 9.82 5.53
CA ASN A 300 7.77 8.43 5.96
C ASN A 300 6.28 8.07 6.05
N LEU A 301 5.43 8.73 5.28
CA LEU A 301 3.97 8.58 5.26
C LEU A 301 3.54 7.51 4.24
N ASN A 302 4.02 6.28 4.45
CA ASN A 302 3.98 5.16 3.50
C ASN A 302 2.59 4.78 2.94
N ASN A 303 1.51 5.18 3.62
CA ASN A 303 0.12 4.91 3.22
C ASN A 303 -0.55 6.09 2.49
N GLY A 304 0.17 7.17 2.22
CA GLY A 304 -0.38 8.40 1.66
C GLY A 304 -0.08 9.61 2.53
N ALA A 305 0.48 10.68 1.95
CA ALA A 305 0.63 11.94 2.66
C ALA A 305 -0.70 12.72 2.71
N ILE A 306 -1.36 12.87 1.56
CA ILE A 306 -2.55 13.71 1.38
C ILE A 306 -3.62 12.97 0.58
N SER A 307 -4.89 13.09 1.00
CA SER A 307 -6.07 12.69 0.25
C SER A 307 -7.03 13.87 0.09
N LEU A 308 -7.49 14.12 -1.14
CA LEU A 308 -8.36 15.24 -1.51
C LEU A 308 -9.69 14.74 -2.09
N LEU A 309 -10.80 15.34 -1.68
CA LEU A 309 -12.12 15.15 -2.28
C LEU A 309 -12.85 16.50 -2.35
N GLY A 310 -13.24 16.96 -3.53
CA GLY A 310 -13.91 18.26 -3.70
C GLY A 310 -13.12 19.47 -3.19
N ALA A 311 -11.80 19.36 -3.02
CA ALA A 311 -10.98 20.32 -2.28
C ALA A 311 -9.85 20.94 -3.13
N ASN A 312 -9.37 22.11 -2.73
CA ASN A 312 -8.26 22.79 -3.37
C ASN A 312 -6.97 22.59 -2.58
N LEU A 313 -5.94 21.99 -3.18
CA LEU A 313 -4.58 21.96 -2.64
C LEU A 313 -3.72 23.01 -3.35
N THR A 314 -3.08 23.88 -2.58
CA THR A 314 -2.10 24.85 -3.08
C THR A 314 -0.76 24.65 -2.39
N ILE A 315 0.29 24.33 -3.16
CA ILE A 315 1.67 24.29 -2.69
C ILE A 315 2.33 25.57 -3.20
N THR A 316 2.60 26.51 -2.28
CA THR A 316 3.04 27.86 -2.67
C THR A 316 4.54 27.97 -2.88
N ASP A 317 5.33 27.20 -2.12
CA ASP A 317 6.78 27.33 -2.09
C ASP A 317 7.46 26.05 -2.57
N PRO A 318 8.56 26.15 -3.35
CA PRO A 318 9.26 25.00 -3.90
C PRO A 318 10.03 24.19 -2.85
N ASP A 319 10.18 24.73 -1.63
CA ASP A 319 10.87 24.08 -0.51
C ASP A 319 9.96 23.13 0.29
N VAL A 320 8.67 23.01 -0.06
CA VAL A 320 7.78 21.96 0.45
C VAL A 320 8.26 20.61 -0.06
N GLN A 321 8.45 19.65 0.85
CA GLN A 321 9.08 18.36 0.54
C GLN A 321 8.20 17.17 0.93
N PHE A 322 8.14 16.18 0.04
CA PHE A 322 7.65 14.84 0.34
C PHE A 322 8.84 13.88 0.31
N LEU A 323 9.13 13.24 1.45
CA LEU A 323 10.37 12.49 1.65
C LEU A 323 10.07 11.07 2.11
N ASN A 324 10.66 10.07 1.45
CA ASN A 324 10.59 8.67 1.85
C ASN A 324 9.16 8.14 2.10
N ASN A 325 8.14 8.67 1.40
CA ASN A 325 6.74 8.23 1.49
C ASN A 325 6.52 6.98 0.61
N ILE A 326 7.29 5.93 0.91
CA ILE A 326 7.38 4.72 0.09
C ILE A 326 6.73 3.56 0.83
N ASP A 327 5.94 2.75 0.12
CA ASP A 327 5.40 1.52 0.70
C ASP A 327 6.51 0.45 0.87
N ASN A 328 7.13 0.44 2.06
CA ASN A 328 8.17 -0.51 2.43
C ASN A 328 7.69 -1.96 2.60
N SER A 329 6.39 -2.25 2.50
CA SER A 329 5.92 -3.64 2.43
C SER A 329 6.45 -4.35 1.18
N MET A 330 6.78 -3.58 0.13
CA MET A 330 7.20 -4.09 -1.18
C MET A 330 8.72 -4.28 -1.34
N LEU A 331 9.53 -3.77 -0.40
CA LEU A 331 11.00 -3.87 -0.48
C LEU A 331 11.54 -5.25 -0.09
N LEU A 332 10.73 -6.11 0.55
CA LEU A 332 11.20 -7.34 1.23
C LEU A 332 10.96 -8.67 0.49
N ARG A 333 10.39 -8.67 -0.73
CA ARG A 333 10.26 -9.89 -1.53
C ARG A 333 11.16 -9.85 -2.75
N ILE A 334 12.46 -10.07 -2.52
CA ILE A 334 13.36 -10.58 -3.57
C ILE A 334 12.97 -12.05 -3.74
N HIS A 335 12.42 -12.43 -4.89
CA HIS A 335 12.20 -13.83 -5.23
C HIS A 335 13.55 -14.56 -5.23
N ARG A 336 13.81 -15.38 -4.21
CA ARG A 336 14.74 -16.49 -4.31
C ARG A 336 13.94 -17.69 -4.82
N ASN A 337 13.93 -17.88 -6.14
CA ASN A 337 13.65 -19.21 -6.68
C ASN A 337 14.93 -20.03 -6.47
N GLU A 338 14.85 -21.13 -5.73
CA GLU A 338 16.00 -21.98 -5.43
C GLU A 338 16.48 -22.82 -6.63
N GLU A 339 15.80 -22.74 -7.78
CA GLU A 339 16.15 -23.50 -8.97
C GLU A 339 15.89 -22.67 -10.25
N GLU A 340 16.70 -21.65 -10.52
CA GLU A 340 17.05 -21.23 -11.91
C GLU A 340 18.15 -20.15 -11.91
N VAL A 341 18.91 -20.16 -13.00
CA VAL A 341 20.17 -19.42 -13.21
C VAL A 341 19.87 -17.93 -13.48
N GLU A 342 20.60 -17.06 -12.80
CA GLU A 342 20.55 -15.59 -12.79
C GLU A 342 19.38 -14.93 -12.01
N PRO A 343 19.66 -14.18 -10.92
CA PRO A 343 18.63 -13.40 -10.24
C PRO A 343 18.19 -12.25 -11.14
N ILE A 344 16.89 -12.20 -11.47
CA ILE A 344 16.29 -11.03 -12.10
C ILE A 344 16.43 -9.86 -11.12
N ILE A 345 17.35 -8.94 -11.39
CA ILE A 345 17.55 -7.72 -10.59
C ILE A 345 16.44 -6.74 -10.95
N ILE A 346 15.25 -6.94 -10.40
CA ILE A 346 14.19 -5.93 -10.45
C ILE A 346 14.63 -4.78 -9.55
N LYS A 347 14.85 -3.58 -10.10
CA LYS A 347 15.04 -2.38 -9.28
C LYS A 347 13.81 -2.23 -8.38
N PRO A 348 13.96 -2.04 -7.05
CA PRO A 348 12.80 -1.87 -6.19
C PRO A 348 11.93 -0.73 -6.72
N THR A 349 10.63 -1.01 -6.88
CA THR A 349 9.63 0.03 -7.08
C THR A 349 9.61 0.91 -5.85
N LEU A 350 10.15 2.13 -5.96
CA LEU A 350 9.93 3.18 -4.97
C LEU A 350 8.58 3.81 -5.29
N LEU A 351 7.51 3.08 -5.00
CA LEU A 351 6.17 3.61 -5.20
C LEU A 351 5.89 4.67 -4.13
N ARG A 352 6.04 5.93 -4.52
CA ARG A 352 5.73 7.06 -3.65
C ARG A 352 4.21 7.21 -3.56
N ARG A 353 3.70 7.41 -2.34
CA ARG A 353 2.27 7.65 -2.10
C ARG A 353 2.11 9.03 -1.47
N ASN A 354 2.15 10.06 -2.32
CA ASN A 354 2.10 11.44 -1.85
C ASN A 354 0.66 11.98 -1.85
N ILE A 355 -0.01 12.07 -3.01
CA ILE A 355 -1.31 12.74 -3.09
C ILE A 355 -2.35 11.90 -3.83
N ALA A 356 -3.42 11.47 -3.15
CA ALA A 356 -4.64 10.99 -3.79
C ALA A 356 -5.56 12.17 -4.10
N CYS A 357 -6.04 12.26 -5.34
CA CYS A 357 -6.89 13.33 -5.81
C CYS A 357 -8.21 12.77 -6.35
N GLY A 358 -9.27 12.87 -5.56
CA GLY A 358 -10.63 12.53 -5.95
C GLY A 358 -11.30 13.61 -6.79
N TYR A 359 -12.50 13.31 -7.26
CA TYR A 359 -13.34 14.19 -8.07
C TYR A 359 -13.65 15.52 -7.34
N GLY A 360 -13.88 16.56 -8.13
CA GLY A 360 -14.11 17.93 -7.68
C GLY A 360 -12.88 18.63 -7.10
N SER A 361 -11.74 17.96 -6.99
CA SER A 361 -10.52 18.51 -6.41
C SER A 361 -9.65 19.24 -7.43
N ARG A 362 -8.80 20.16 -6.94
CA ARG A 362 -7.80 20.85 -7.75
C ARG A 362 -6.47 20.94 -7.02
N ILE A 363 -5.37 20.66 -7.72
CA ILE A 363 -4.01 20.82 -7.21
C ILE A 363 -3.30 21.93 -7.99
N THR A 364 -2.76 22.91 -7.28
CA THR A 364 -1.92 23.98 -7.83
C THR A 364 -0.55 23.93 -7.17
N SER A 365 0.50 23.71 -7.96
CA SER A 365 1.88 23.62 -7.47
C SER A 365 2.87 23.96 -8.58
N GLN A 366 4.11 24.25 -8.18
CA GLN A 366 5.28 24.15 -9.06
C GLN A 366 5.76 22.69 -9.14
N ILE A 367 6.55 22.34 -10.16
CA ILE A 367 6.98 20.95 -10.38
C ILE A 367 8.11 20.54 -9.41
N GLU A 368 8.89 21.50 -8.93
CA GLU A 368 10.06 21.30 -8.07
C GLU A 368 9.68 20.67 -6.72
N SER A 369 8.46 20.92 -6.23
CA SER A 369 7.91 20.30 -5.02
C SER A 369 7.70 18.78 -5.15
N PHE A 370 7.81 18.23 -6.36
CA PHE A 370 7.69 16.80 -6.66
C PHE A 370 9.04 16.20 -7.07
N SER A 371 10.08 16.55 -6.31
CA SER A 371 11.40 15.95 -6.41
C SER A 371 11.90 15.55 -5.02
N GLU A 372 12.67 14.47 -4.96
CA GLU A 372 13.29 14.01 -3.72
C GLU A 372 14.81 14.11 -3.87
N ASN A 373 15.46 14.90 -3.01
CA ASN A 373 16.90 15.19 -3.11
C ASN A 373 17.34 15.72 -4.48
N GLY A 374 16.47 16.48 -5.16
CA GLY A 374 16.72 17.00 -6.51
C GLY A 374 16.63 15.96 -7.62
N ILE A 375 16.21 14.72 -7.30
CA ILE A 375 15.95 13.67 -8.27
C ILE A 375 14.43 13.55 -8.44
N GLN A 376 13.99 13.78 -9.67
CA GLN A 376 12.63 13.50 -10.10
C GLN A 376 12.69 12.14 -10.82
N GLU A 377 12.47 11.06 -10.07
CA GLU A 377 12.30 9.73 -10.67
C GLU A 377 10.89 9.60 -11.25
N ASP A 378 10.75 8.81 -12.32
CA ASP A 378 9.46 8.30 -12.80
C ASP A 378 8.81 7.52 -11.66
N SER A 379 7.90 8.14 -10.91
CA SER A 379 7.36 7.59 -9.66
C SER A 379 6.04 8.26 -9.36
N LEU A 380 5.02 7.52 -8.91
CA LEU A 380 3.70 8.08 -8.59
C LEU A 380 3.80 9.23 -7.56
N TRP A 381 3.53 10.47 -7.96
CA TRP A 381 3.38 11.57 -6.98
C TRP A 381 1.92 11.92 -6.73
N ILE A 382 1.10 11.90 -7.78
CA ILE A 382 -0.31 12.25 -7.72
C ILE A 382 -1.12 11.13 -8.37
N LEU A 383 -1.98 10.48 -7.58
CA LEU A 383 -2.94 9.50 -8.05
C LEU A 383 -4.30 10.16 -8.22
N GLN A 384 -4.78 10.29 -9.46
CA GLN A 384 -6.18 10.64 -9.71
C GLN A 384 -7.05 9.40 -9.43
N THR A 385 -8.12 9.58 -8.67
CA THR A 385 -9.00 8.48 -8.20
C THR A 385 -10.44 8.72 -8.62
N ASP A 386 -11.23 7.65 -8.72
CA ASP A 386 -12.68 7.70 -8.93
C ASP A 386 -13.49 8.08 -7.66
N GLU A 387 -12.83 8.48 -6.57
CA GLU A 387 -13.52 8.89 -5.35
C GLU A 387 -14.38 10.15 -5.61
N GLY A 388 -15.67 10.09 -5.27
CA GLY A 388 -16.63 11.18 -5.51
C GLY A 388 -17.27 11.19 -6.90
N LYS A 389 -17.06 10.15 -7.72
CA LYS A 389 -17.66 9.99 -9.05
C LYS A 389 -19.11 9.51 -8.99
N LEU A 390 -19.97 10.09 -9.81
CA LEU A 390 -21.38 9.74 -9.91
C LEU A 390 -21.57 8.29 -10.39
N GLY A 391 -22.28 7.46 -9.60
CA GLY A 391 -22.59 6.07 -9.94
C GLY A 391 -21.63 5.00 -9.41
N TYR A 392 -20.61 5.36 -8.61
CA TYR A 392 -19.65 4.40 -8.05
C TYR A 392 -20.10 3.79 -6.70
N SER A 393 -21.01 4.43 -5.96
CA SER A 393 -21.67 3.85 -4.78
C SER A 393 -22.90 4.67 -4.33
N GLU A 394 -23.91 4.02 -3.77
CA GLU A 394 -25.15 4.66 -3.26
C GLU A 394 -24.95 5.42 -1.93
N GLN A 395 -23.75 5.45 -1.37
CA GLN A 395 -23.45 5.98 -0.01
C GLN A 395 -22.50 7.19 0.02
N GLN A 396 -22.12 7.78 -1.12
CA GLN A 396 -21.26 8.97 -1.12
C GLN A 396 -22.06 10.26 -0.86
N GLU A 397 -21.74 10.97 0.24
CA GLU A 397 -22.35 12.28 0.58
C GLU A 397 -22.06 13.37 -0.47
N ASN A 398 -20.91 13.31 -1.13
CA ASN A 398 -20.46 14.31 -2.09
C ASN A 398 -20.16 13.64 -3.43
N VAL A 399 -20.87 14.05 -4.47
CA VAL A 399 -20.69 13.60 -5.85
C VAL A 399 -20.35 14.80 -6.72
N TYR A 400 -19.34 14.67 -7.56
CA TYR A 400 -18.88 15.73 -8.46
C TYR A 400 -18.80 15.24 -9.90
N ASP A 401 -19.08 16.15 -10.84
CA ASP A 401 -19.06 15.85 -12.28
C ASP A 401 -17.66 15.97 -12.91
N ASN A 402 -16.76 16.72 -12.25
CA ASN A 402 -15.43 17.02 -12.77
C ASN A 402 -14.37 16.18 -12.07
N GLU A 403 -13.45 15.64 -12.85
CA GLU A 403 -12.25 14.94 -12.37
C GLU A 403 -11.26 15.89 -11.67
N CYS A 404 -10.27 15.31 -11.00
CA CYS A 404 -9.20 16.07 -10.37
C CYS A 404 -8.44 16.94 -11.41
N GLN A 405 -8.35 18.23 -11.14
CA GLN A 405 -7.70 19.20 -12.03
C GLN A 405 -6.30 19.59 -11.55
N LEU A 406 -5.34 19.59 -12.46
CA LEU A 406 -3.97 20.04 -12.19
C LEU A 406 -3.75 21.45 -12.74
N SER A 407 -3.02 22.28 -12.00
CA SER A 407 -2.80 23.70 -12.31
C SER A 407 -1.42 24.20 -11.89
N GLY A 408 -1.03 25.39 -12.38
CA GLY A 408 0.30 25.95 -12.16
C GLY A 408 1.36 25.26 -13.03
N GLY A 409 2.53 25.00 -12.47
CA GLY A 409 3.62 24.28 -13.13
C GLY A 409 3.30 22.81 -13.44
N LEU A 410 2.18 22.29 -12.94
CA LEU A 410 1.70 20.93 -13.22
C LEU A 410 0.92 20.78 -14.53
N ARG A 411 0.51 21.87 -15.19
CA ARG A 411 -0.37 21.81 -16.37
C ARG A 411 0.26 21.10 -17.56
N ASP A 412 1.56 21.28 -17.75
CA ASP A 412 2.30 20.80 -18.92
C ASP A 412 3.16 19.56 -18.61
N VAL A 413 3.06 19.02 -17.40
CA VAL A 413 3.81 17.83 -16.98
C VAL A 413 3.17 16.61 -17.61
N LYS A 414 3.92 15.96 -18.52
CA LYS A 414 3.49 14.75 -19.23
C LYS A 414 3.24 13.64 -18.22
N SER A 415 1.96 13.30 -18.03
CA SER A 415 1.44 12.43 -16.97
C SER A 415 1.67 13.07 -15.60
N PRO A 416 0.71 13.06 -14.66
CA PRO A 416 0.94 13.45 -13.27
C PRO A 416 1.85 12.45 -12.54
N LEU A 417 3.08 12.40 -13.04
CA LEU A 417 4.22 11.61 -12.61
C LEU A 417 3.81 10.19 -12.27
N PHE A 418 3.14 9.50 -13.18
CA PHE A 418 2.91 8.07 -13.07
C PHE A 418 3.24 7.45 -14.43
N ILE A 419 4.39 6.79 -14.48
CA ILE A 419 4.86 6.08 -15.67
C ILE A 419 5.03 4.62 -15.25
N PRO A 420 4.06 3.76 -15.61
CA PRO A 420 4.21 2.34 -15.42
C PRO A 420 5.22 1.81 -16.45
N HIS A 421 6.15 0.97 -15.98
CA HIS A 421 7.15 0.34 -16.83
C HIS A 421 6.93 -1.15 -16.88
N ILE A 422 7.11 -1.74 -18.06
CA ILE A 422 7.23 -3.18 -18.19
C ILE A 422 8.72 -3.51 -18.23
N ASP A 423 9.19 -4.31 -17.28
CA ASP A 423 10.57 -4.75 -17.25
C ASP A 423 10.72 -6.12 -17.96
N GLU A 424 9.75 -7.03 -17.80
CA GLU A 424 9.78 -8.36 -18.38
C GLU A 424 8.37 -8.90 -18.69
N VAL A 425 8.26 -9.70 -19.75
CA VAL A 425 7.03 -10.38 -20.15
C VAL A 425 7.34 -11.83 -20.49
N SER A 426 6.56 -12.74 -19.93
CA SER A 426 6.58 -14.16 -20.27
C SER A 426 5.16 -14.65 -20.57
N ALA A 427 5.03 -15.65 -21.43
CA ALA A 427 3.73 -16.20 -21.76
C ALA A 427 3.75 -17.73 -21.84
N GLU A 428 2.72 -18.33 -21.26
CA GLU A 428 2.48 -19.76 -21.30
C GLU A 428 1.13 -20.06 -21.94
N MET A 429 0.97 -21.29 -22.45
CA MET A 429 -0.33 -21.70 -23.00
C MET A 429 -1.33 -21.87 -21.87
N SER A 430 -2.50 -21.23 -22.01
CA SER A 430 -3.57 -21.33 -21.02
C SER A 430 -3.98 -22.79 -20.79
N LYS A 431 -4.47 -23.11 -19.58
CA LYS A 431 -4.88 -24.50 -19.21
C LYS A 431 -5.92 -25.10 -20.17
N ASP A 432 -6.82 -24.28 -20.69
CA ASP A 432 -7.85 -24.68 -21.65
C ASP A 432 -7.34 -24.73 -23.12
N LYS A 433 -6.09 -24.31 -23.37
CA LYS A 433 -5.44 -24.25 -24.68
C LYS A 433 -6.14 -23.32 -25.70
N LEU A 434 -7.02 -22.44 -25.22
CA LEU A 434 -7.76 -21.47 -26.02
C LEU A 434 -7.12 -20.07 -26.03
N GLY A 435 -5.96 -19.92 -25.38
CA GLY A 435 -5.30 -18.64 -25.22
C GLY A 435 -3.86 -18.72 -24.73
N LEU A 436 -3.36 -17.57 -24.26
CA LEU A 436 -2.10 -17.46 -23.53
C LEU A 436 -2.38 -16.81 -22.17
N ASP A 437 -1.73 -17.34 -21.14
CA ASP A 437 -1.61 -16.67 -19.85
C ASP A 437 -0.29 -15.90 -19.89
N ILE A 438 -0.37 -14.56 -19.93
CA ILE A 438 0.76 -13.66 -20.08
C ILE A 438 1.07 -13.05 -18.74
N LYS A 439 2.25 -13.35 -18.21
CA LYS A 439 2.78 -12.75 -16.98
C LYS A 439 3.58 -11.50 -17.33
N ILE A 440 3.20 -10.38 -16.74
CA ILE A 440 3.84 -9.07 -16.92
C ILE A 440 4.49 -8.70 -15.59
N ILE A 441 5.80 -8.44 -15.63
CA ILE A 441 6.61 -8.00 -14.50
C ILE A 441 7.10 -6.59 -14.80
N GLY A 442 7.00 -5.69 -13.83
CA GLY A 442 7.33 -4.29 -14.05
C GLY A 442 7.30 -3.43 -12.80
N ARG A 443 7.26 -2.12 -13.03
CA ARG A 443 7.29 -1.09 -12.00
C ARG A 443 6.09 -0.16 -12.10
N HIS A 444 5.59 0.26 -10.94
CA HIS A 444 4.41 1.11 -10.80
C HIS A 444 3.16 0.50 -11.45
N LEU A 445 2.97 -0.82 -11.31
CA LEU A 445 1.77 -1.49 -11.81
C LEU A 445 0.66 -1.30 -10.79
N ILE A 446 -0.12 -0.25 -10.95
CA ILE A 446 -1.12 0.17 -9.96
C ILE A 446 -2.53 -0.20 -10.44
N ARG A 447 -3.29 -0.86 -9.56
CA ARG A 447 -4.68 -1.30 -9.79
C ARG A 447 -5.67 -0.24 -9.30
N CYS A 448 -5.86 0.81 -10.12
CA CYS A 448 -6.70 1.96 -9.78
C CYS A 448 -7.63 2.43 -10.91
N GLY A 449 -7.90 1.61 -11.92
CA GLY A 449 -8.75 1.94 -13.07
C GLY A 449 -8.11 2.87 -14.09
N VAL A 450 -6.86 3.29 -13.83
CA VAL A 450 -6.13 4.29 -14.62
C VAL A 450 -5.20 3.68 -15.67
N VAL A 451 -4.93 2.37 -15.61
CA VAL A 451 -4.04 1.68 -16.56
C VAL A 451 -4.77 0.56 -17.28
N LYS A 452 -4.60 0.54 -18.59
CA LYS A 452 -5.06 -0.56 -19.46
C LYS A 452 -3.85 -1.31 -19.98
N TYR A 453 -3.97 -2.62 -20.16
CA TYR A 453 -3.02 -3.37 -20.96
C TYR A 453 -3.54 -3.45 -22.39
N LYS A 454 -2.64 -3.50 -23.36
CA LYS A 454 -2.95 -3.78 -24.75
C LYS A 454 -2.00 -4.82 -25.30
N VAL A 455 -2.57 -5.94 -25.75
CA VAL A 455 -1.84 -7.05 -26.40
C VAL A 455 -2.28 -7.12 -27.85
N CYS A 456 -1.33 -7.10 -28.77
CA CYS A 456 -1.62 -7.13 -30.20
C CYS A 456 -0.69 -8.09 -30.95
N GLU A 457 -1.13 -8.50 -32.13
CA GLU A 457 -0.25 -9.12 -33.13
C GLU A 457 0.85 -8.12 -33.58
N LYS A 458 2.08 -8.62 -33.69
CA LYS A 458 3.24 -7.83 -34.12
C LYS A 458 3.20 -7.65 -35.64
N MET A 459 2.79 -6.46 -36.07
CA MET A 459 2.71 -6.09 -37.48
C MET A 459 3.54 -4.85 -37.79
N LYS A 460 4.19 -4.82 -38.97
CA LYS A 460 4.85 -3.60 -39.47
C LYS A 460 3.79 -2.61 -39.95
N VAL A 461 3.43 -1.67 -39.08
CA VAL A 461 2.40 -0.64 -39.34
C VAL A 461 2.99 0.65 -39.91
N THR A 462 4.31 0.81 -39.97
CA THR A 462 4.98 1.98 -40.54
C THR A 462 5.61 1.66 -41.89
N ASN A 463 5.66 2.66 -42.78
CA ASN A 463 6.43 2.60 -44.01
C ASN A 463 7.93 2.80 -43.73
N ASP A 464 8.77 2.69 -44.77
CA ASP A 464 10.23 2.81 -44.63
C ASP A 464 10.69 4.23 -44.21
N ASP A 465 9.82 5.23 -44.36
CA ASP A 465 10.00 6.61 -43.91
C ASP A 465 9.47 6.86 -42.47
N GLY A 466 8.94 5.82 -41.80
CA GLY A 466 8.43 5.89 -40.42
C GLY A 466 7.01 6.45 -40.26
N GLN A 467 6.29 6.74 -41.36
CA GLN A 467 4.89 7.15 -41.31
C GLN A 467 3.95 5.95 -41.14
N GLU A 468 2.90 6.11 -40.34
CA GLU A 468 1.88 5.08 -40.13
C GLU A 468 1.06 4.81 -41.39
N ILE A 469 0.87 3.52 -41.70
CA ILE A 469 0.03 3.03 -42.78
C ILE A 469 -1.36 2.73 -42.20
N GLU A 470 -2.32 3.62 -42.44
CA GLU A 470 -3.65 3.60 -41.81
C GLU A 470 -4.38 2.24 -41.93
N GLU A 471 -4.31 1.59 -43.09
CA GLU A 471 -4.91 0.27 -43.31
C GLU A 471 -4.31 -0.80 -42.40
N LYS A 472 -2.98 -0.78 -42.21
CA LYS A 472 -2.29 -1.73 -41.34
C LYS A 472 -2.51 -1.44 -39.86
N VAL A 473 -2.71 -0.17 -39.49
CA VAL A 473 -3.13 0.18 -38.13
C VAL A 473 -4.52 -0.40 -37.87
N LYS A 474 -5.48 -0.20 -38.78
CA LYS A 474 -6.82 -0.78 -38.66
C LYS A 474 -6.79 -2.31 -38.59
N GLU A 475 -5.97 -2.95 -39.41
CA GLU A 475 -5.78 -4.40 -39.39
C GLU A 475 -5.21 -4.88 -38.05
N ARG A 476 -4.20 -4.20 -37.50
CA ARG A 476 -3.65 -4.51 -36.18
C ARG A 476 -4.69 -4.37 -35.09
N GLU A 477 -5.50 -3.31 -35.11
CA GLU A 477 -6.55 -3.06 -34.10
C GLU A 477 -7.61 -4.18 -34.06
N LEU A 478 -7.89 -4.86 -35.18
CA LEU A 478 -8.77 -6.04 -35.20
C LEU A 478 -8.19 -7.26 -34.47
N HIS A 479 -6.88 -7.27 -34.27
CA HIS A 479 -6.12 -8.35 -33.63
C HIS A 479 -5.46 -7.87 -32.32
N CYS A 480 -6.14 -6.98 -31.62
CA CYS A 480 -5.75 -6.46 -30.32
C CYS A 480 -6.78 -6.79 -29.24
N GLN A 481 -6.30 -7.09 -28.04
CA GLN A 481 -7.08 -7.10 -26.81
C GLN A 481 -6.66 -5.90 -25.97
N THR A 482 -7.62 -5.06 -25.58
CA THR A 482 -7.38 -3.92 -24.68
C THR A 482 -8.36 -3.98 -23.53
N GLU A 483 -7.85 -4.08 -22.32
CA GLU A 483 -8.70 -4.08 -21.12
C GLU A 483 -8.01 -3.37 -19.96
N LEU A 484 -8.80 -3.09 -18.93
CA LEU A 484 -8.31 -2.62 -17.65
C LEU A 484 -7.41 -3.66 -17.00
N MET A 485 -6.32 -3.20 -16.40
CA MET A 485 -5.40 -4.03 -15.63
C MET A 485 -6.10 -4.79 -14.49
N GLU A 486 -7.19 -4.22 -13.96
CA GLU A 486 -8.08 -4.80 -12.95
C GLU A 486 -8.70 -6.14 -13.37
N ASN A 487 -8.79 -6.41 -14.68
CA ASN A 487 -9.34 -7.64 -15.24
C ASN A 487 -8.29 -8.77 -15.34
N SER A 488 -7.09 -8.56 -14.77
CA SER A 488 -6.04 -9.58 -14.71
C SER A 488 -6.56 -10.88 -14.06
N LEU A 489 -6.13 -12.03 -14.59
CA LEU A 489 -6.41 -13.34 -14.04
C LEU A 489 -5.82 -13.51 -12.64
N GLN A 490 -4.61 -12.99 -12.42
CA GLN A 490 -3.94 -13.01 -11.12
C GLN A 490 -3.17 -11.71 -10.91
N TRP A 491 -3.25 -11.18 -9.69
CA TRP A 491 -2.51 -9.99 -9.28
C TRP A 491 -2.09 -10.14 -7.83
N ASN A 492 -0.81 -10.43 -7.61
CA ASN A 492 -0.31 -10.68 -6.26
C ASN A 492 0.23 -9.40 -5.60
N ASN A 493 0.71 -8.43 -6.39
CA ASN A 493 1.32 -7.18 -5.92
C ASN A 493 1.53 -6.18 -7.07
N GLU A 494 1.94 -4.95 -6.77
CA GLU A 494 2.19 -3.87 -7.76
C GLU A 494 3.48 -4.05 -8.61
N LYS A 495 4.05 -5.26 -8.67
CA LYS A 495 5.20 -5.61 -9.53
C LYS A 495 4.88 -6.69 -10.54
N GLU A 496 3.83 -7.49 -10.31
CA GLU A 496 3.45 -8.56 -11.22
C GLU A 496 1.95 -8.76 -11.30
N PHE A 497 1.49 -8.97 -12.53
CA PHE A 497 0.14 -9.42 -12.81
C PHE A 497 0.14 -10.36 -14.02
N THR A 498 -0.87 -11.21 -14.08
CA THR A 498 -1.08 -12.17 -15.17
C THR A 498 -2.40 -11.86 -15.85
N ILE A 499 -2.36 -11.66 -17.15
CA ILE A 499 -3.54 -11.49 -18.01
C ILE A 499 -3.76 -12.73 -18.83
N GLN A 500 -4.99 -12.91 -19.33
CA GLN A 500 -5.30 -14.01 -20.23
C GLN A 500 -5.79 -13.45 -21.56
N THR A 501 -5.21 -13.94 -22.66
CA THR A 501 -5.67 -13.64 -24.02
C THR A 501 -6.43 -14.81 -24.62
N ARG A 502 -7.26 -14.56 -25.64
CA ARG A 502 -8.03 -15.60 -26.34
C ARG A 502 -7.65 -15.64 -27.81
N TYR A 503 -7.49 -16.84 -28.38
CA TYR A 503 -7.04 -17.01 -29.76
C TYR A 503 -8.02 -16.54 -30.83
N GLN A 504 -9.29 -16.34 -30.47
CA GLN A 504 -10.28 -15.68 -31.32
C GLN A 504 -9.95 -14.21 -31.55
N ILE A 505 -9.25 -13.58 -30.61
CA ILE A 505 -8.89 -12.15 -30.62
C ILE A 505 -7.44 -11.99 -31.09
N VAL A 506 -6.49 -12.76 -30.53
CA VAL A 506 -5.05 -12.66 -30.84
C VAL A 506 -4.52 -14.03 -31.30
N ARG A 507 -3.94 -14.15 -32.50
CA ARG A 507 -3.68 -15.46 -33.13
C ARG A 507 -2.55 -16.27 -32.49
N LYS A 508 -2.77 -17.57 -32.31
CA LYS A 508 -1.87 -18.55 -31.66
C LYS A 508 -0.44 -18.65 -32.21
N TRP A 509 -0.20 -18.24 -33.45
CA TRP A 509 1.05 -18.52 -34.17
C TRP A 509 1.85 -17.29 -34.56
N GLU A 510 1.33 -16.11 -34.28
CA GLU A 510 1.98 -14.87 -34.64
C GLU A 510 2.77 -14.32 -33.46
N GLN A 511 3.84 -13.58 -33.76
CA GLN A 511 4.56 -12.85 -32.73
C GLN A 511 3.61 -11.81 -32.14
N MET A 512 3.59 -11.67 -30.82
CA MET A 512 2.72 -10.71 -30.14
C MET A 512 3.56 -9.66 -29.43
N VAL A 513 2.95 -8.51 -29.21
CA VAL A 513 3.52 -7.39 -28.47
C VAL A 513 2.55 -6.94 -27.39
N VAL A 514 3.08 -6.47 -26.28
CA VAL A 514 2.30 -5.91 -25.17
C VAL A 514 2.86 -4.56 -24.75
N TRP A 515 1.95 -3.65 -24.39
CA TRP A 515 2.26 -2.39 -23.75
C TRP A 515 1.12 -1.99 -22.80
N LEU A 516 1.42 -1.06 -21.91
CA LEU A 516 0.44 -0.41 -21.03
C LEU A 516 0.00 0.91 -21.65
N ILE A 517 -1.25 1.27 -21.40
CA ILE A 517 -1.87 2.52 -21.78
C ILE A 517 -2.27 3.24 -20.48
N TYR A 518 -1.84 4.49 -20.31
CA TYR A 518 -2.06 5.28 -19.10
C TYR A 518 -2.32 6.75 -19.44
N ALA A 519 -2.54 7.59 -18.42
CA ALA A 519 -2.89 9.00 -18.55
C ALA A 519 -4.10 9.20 -19.49
N ASP A 520 -5.22 8.54 -19.15
CA ASP A 520 -6.49 8.54 -19.90
C ASP A 520 -6.37 8.14 -21.38
N GLY A 521 -5.35 7.34 -21.70
CA GLY A 521 -5.13 6.86 -23.07
C GLY A 521 -4.21 7.74 -23.91
N SER A 522 -3.69 8.83 -23.35
CA SER A 522 -2.77 9.72 -24.07
C SER A 522 -1.34 9.20 -24.16
N GLN A 523 -0.96 8.21 -23.36
CA GLN A 523 0.41 7.69 -23.30
C GLN A 523 0.46 6.16 -23.26
N ILE A 524 1.60 5.61 -23.69
CA ILE A 524 1.90 4.18 -23.66
C ILE A 524 3.25 3.91 -23.00
N SER A 525 3.42 2.73 -22.41
CA SER A 525 4.71 2.26 -21.89
C SER A 525 5.62 1.78 -23.02
N GLU A 526 6.75 1.18 -22.64
CA GLU A 526 7.56 0.39 -23.55
C GLU A 526 6.72 -0.74 -24.18
N VAL A 527 7.01 -1.06 -25.44
CA VAL A 527 6.41 -2.18 -26.17
C VAL A 527 7.37 -3.35 -26.10
N LEU A 528 6.94 -4.46 -25.48
CA LEU A 528 7.75 -5.68 -25.38
C LEU A 528 7.17 -6.80 -26.24
N ASP A 529 8.07 -7.57 -26.85
CA ASP A 529 7.73 -8.79 -27.57
C ASP A 529 7.39 -9.91 -26.56
N ILE A 530 6.31 -10.63 -26.82
CA ILE A 530 5.92 -11.78 -26.02
C ILE A 530 6.66 -13.02 -26.54
N SER A 531 7.49 -13.60 -25.70
CA SER A 531 8.11 -14.91 -25.97
C SER A 531 7.22 -16.02 -25.41
N VAL A 532 6.70 -16.88 -26.29
CA VAL A 532 6.05 -18.13 -25.89
C VAL A 532 7.12 -19.21 -25.94
N GLY A 533 7.49 -19.76 -24.78
CA GLY A 533 8.52 -20.78 -24.63
C GLY A 533 8.34 -21.92 -25.62
N ARG A 534 9.02 -21.84 -26.76
CA ARG A 534 9.08 -22.87 -27.78
C ARG A 534 10.55 -23.17 -28.02
N LEU A 535 10.91 -24.43 -27.82
CA LEU A 535 12.15 -24.95 -28.36
C LEU A 535 12.18 -24.60 -29.85
N SER A 536 13.24 -23.92 -30.27
CA SER A 536 13.43 -23.59 -31.68
C SER A 536 13.33 -24.87 -32.52
N THR A 537 12.85 -24.76 -33.75
CA THR A 537 12.78 -25.90 -34.68
C THR A 537 14.14 -26.62 -34.76
N THR A 538 15.23 -25.86 -34.64
CA THR A 538 16.60 -26.34 -34.53
C THR A 538 16.86 -27.19 -33.28
N ALA A 539 16.36 -26.80 -32.10
CA ALA A 539 16.48 -27.58 -30.87
C ALA A 539 15.65 -28.89 -30.94
N ILE A 540 14.46 -28.84 -31.55
CA ILE A 540 13.65 -30.05 -31.78
C ILE A 540 14.39 -31.02 -32.71
N ILE A 541 14.95 -30.52 -33.82
CA ILE A 541 15.74 -31.34 -34.75
C ILE A 541 16.98 -31.92 -34.04
N ALA A 542 17.68 -31.14 -33.22
CA ALA A 542 18.85 -31.61 -32.48
C ALA A 542 18.49 -32.74 -31.49
N ILE A 543 17.37 -32.63 -30.77
CA ILE A 543 16.89 -33.69 -29.85
C ILE A 543 16.57 -34.97 -30.64
N VAL A 544 15.84 -34.85 -31.75
CA VAL A 544 15.48 -36.00 -32.59
C VAL A 544 16.72 -36.70 -33.16
N VAL A 545 17.70 -35.93 -33.67
CA VAL A 545 18.95 -36.49 -34.19
C VAL A 545 19.77 -37.18 -33.10
N THR A 546 19.85 -36.59 -31.90
CA THR A 546 20.57 -37.19 -30.77
C THR A 546 19.92 -38.50 -30.33
N CYS A 547 18.58 -38.54 -30.25
CA CYS A 547 17.84 -39.77 -29.97
C CYS A 547 18.10 -40.86 -31.03
N LEU A 548 18.11 -40.51 -32.32
CA LEU A 548 18.39 -41.46 -33.40
C LEU A 548 19.82 -42.04 -33.32
N ILE A 549 20.82 -41.23 -32.96
CA ILE A 549 22.20 -41.69 -32.76
C ILE A 549 22.27 -42.68 -31.59
N ILE A 550 21.60 -42.39 -30.47
CA ILE A 550 21.55 -43.28 -29.30
C ILE A 550 20.91 -44.62 -29.67
N PHE A 551 19.78 -44.60 -30.39
CA PHE A 551 19.14 -45.82 -30.88
C PHE A 551 20.04 -46.61 -31.84
N GLY A 552 20.79 -45.93 -32.71
CA GLY A 552 21.76 -46.58 -33.62
C GLY A 552 22.91 -47.27 -32.86
N ILE A 553 23.45 -46.63 -31.82
CA ILE A 553 24.48 -47.21 -30.95
C ILE A 553 23.92 -48.42 -30.19
N PHE A 554 22.68 -48.33 -29.70
CA PHE A 554 22.05 -49.44 -28.97
C PHE A 554 21.79 -50.65 -29.88
N ALA A 555 21.31 -50.42 -31.11
CA ALA A 555 21.09 -51.47 -32.10
C ALA A 555 22.40 -52.16 -32.53
N THR A 556 23.48 -51.40 -32.73
CA THR A 556 24.79 -51.97 -33.05
C THR A 556 25.36 -52.80 -31.89
N PHE A 557 25.18 -52.35 -30.64
CA PHE A 557 25.57 -53.13 -29.47
C PHE A 557 24.79 -54.46 -29.36
N LEU A 558 23.48 -54.43 -29.66
CA LEU A 558 22.62 -55.61 -29.72
C LEU A 558 23.05 -56.61 -30.80
N ILE A 559 23.42 -56.12 -31.98
CA ILE A 559 23.96 -56.96 -33.07
C ILE A 559 25.28 -57.60 -32.65
N ILE A 560 26.18 -56.84 -32.00
CA ILE A 560 27.45 -57.38 -31.49
C ILE A 560 27.19 -58.48 -30.45
N LEU A 561 26.24 -58.28 -29.53
CA LEU A 561 25.84 -59.28 -28.54
C LEU A 561 25.29 -60.56 -29.19
N ILE A 562 24.42 -60.43 -30.19
CA ILE A 562 23.87 -61.57 -30.94
C ILE A 562 24.99 -62.30 -31.71
N CYS A 563 25.90 -61.57 -32.36
CA CYS A 563 27.05 -62.17 -33.02
C CYS A 563 28.01 -62.85 -32.03
N TYR A 564 28.18 -62.30 -30.83
CA TYR A 564 29.00 -62.90 -29.78
C TYR A 564 28.38 -64.20 -29.26
N GLU A 565 27.07 -64.23 -29.01
CA GLU A 565 26.34 -65.46 -28.65
C GLU A 565 26.37 -66.49 -29.77
N TYR A 566 26.24 -66.07 -31.03
CA TYR A 566 26.34 -66.97 -32.18
C TYR A 566 27.73 -67.61 -32.27
N LYS A 567 28.80 -66.82 -32.07
CA LYS A 567 30.19 -67.32 -32.08
C LYS A 567 30.50 -68.22 -30.88
N GLN A 568 29.90 -67.97 -29.72
CA GLN A 568 29.96 -68.84 -28.55
C GLN A 568 29.25 -70.18 -28.82
N LYS A 569 28.05 -70.17 -29.40
CA LYS A 569 27.35 -71.39 -29.82
C LYS A 569 28.14 -72.19 -30.86
N GLN A 570 28.82 -71.52 -31.79
CA GLN A 570 29.66 -72.19 -32.78
C GLN A 570 30.88 -72.86 -32.12
N LYS A 571 31.54 -72.20 -31.15
CA LYS A 571 32.63 -72.83 -30.36
C LYS A 571 32.16 -74.04 -29.55
N VAL A 572 30.95 -74.00 -28.98
CA VAL A 572 30.36 -75.12 -28.25
C VAL A 572 30.04 -76.28 -29.20
N ASN A 573 29.56 -76.00 -30.41
CA ASN A 573 29.32 -77.03 -31.42
C ASN A 573 30.62 -77.63 -31.96
N ASP A 574 31.67 -76.83 -32.20
CA ASP A 574 32.99 -77.32 -32.60
C ASP A 574 33.65 -78.18 -31.49
N LEU A 575 33.39 -77.88 -30.21
CA LEU A 575 33.84 -78.70 -29.09
C LEU A 575 33.10 -80.04 -29.02
N LYS A 576 31.78 -80.05 -29.23
CA LYS A 576 30.99 -81.30 -29.30
C LYS A 576 31.43 -82.19 -30.46
N GLN A 577 31.76 -81.61 -31.61
CA GLN A 577 32.22 -82.37 -32.77
C GLN A 577 33.59 -83.02 -32.52
N LYS A 578 34.49 -82.34 -31.79
CA LYS A 578 35.77 -82.92 -31.36
C LYS A 578 35.62 -84.00 -30.28
N GLU A 579 34.60 -83.91 -29.45
CA GLU A 579 34.27 -84.92 -28.43
C GLU A 579 33.74 -86.20 -29.09
N GLU A 580 32.88 -86.09 -30.11
CA GLU A 580 32.41 -87.22 -30.92
C GLU A 580 33.54 -87.88 -31.74
N GLU A 581 34.53 -87.12 -32.24
CA GLU A 581 35.71 -87.67 -32.91
C GLU A 581 36.65 -88.43 -31.94
N MET A 582 36.76 -87.99 -30.68
CA MET A 582 37.52 -88.71 -29.64
C MET A 582 36.82 -89.99 -29.18
N GLU A 583 35.49 -90.00 -29.07
CA GLU A 583 34.72 -91.22 -28.73
C GLU A 583 34.79 -92.27 -29.85
N GLN A 584 34.85 -91.87 -31.13
CA GLN A 584 35.07 -92.81 -32.24
C GLN A 584 36.49 -93.41 -32.23
N GLN A 585 37.52 -92.67 -31.83
CA GLN A 585 38.88 -93.21 -31.67
C GLN A 585 39.02 -94.14 -30.46
N GLN A 586 38.30 -93.88 -29.36
CA GLN A 586 38.23 -94.80 -28.21
C GLN A 586 37.42 -96.07 -28.52
N GLY A 587 36.38 -95.97 -29.36
CA GLY A 587 35.61 -97.14 -29.83
C GLY A 587 36.39 -98.06 -30.79
N LEU A 588 37.36 -97.53 -31.55
CA LEU A 588 38.24 -98.34 -32.41
C LEU A 588 39.32 -99.11 -31.63
N MET A 589 39.88 -98.53 -30.56
CA MET A 589 40.87 -99.22 -29.71
C MET A 589 40.27 -100.33 -28.82
N VAL A 590 38.95 -100.33 -28.59
CA VAL A 590 38.26 -101.42 -27.86
C VAL A 590 37.88 -102.58 -28.79
N LYS A 591 37.77 -102.36 -30.11
CA LYS A 591 37.47 -103.42 -31.10
C LYS A 591 38.71 -104.17 -31.60
N GLU A 592 39.90 -103.57 -31.56
CA GLU A 592 41.17 -104.26 -31.87
C GLU A 592 41.64 -105.23 -30.76
N GLY A 593 40.96 -105.27 -29.61
CA GLY A 593 41.17 -106.27 -28.55
C GLY A 593 40.35 -107.55 -28.69
N GLU A 594 39.27 -107.55 -29.48
CA GLU A 594 38.37 -108.71 -29.65
C GLU A 594 38.57 -109.48 -30.96
N ASP A 595 39.44 -109.00 -31.87
CA ASP A 595 39.78 -109.66 -33.15
C ASP A 595 40.95 -110.66 -33.09
N GLN A 596 41.45 -111.03 -31.90
CA GLN A 596 42.56 -111.99 -31.76
C GLN A 596 42.18 -113.41 -31.31
N GLN A 597 40.89 -113.77 -31.24
CA GLN A 597 40.48 -115.10 -30.74
C GLN A 597 39.50 -115.92 -31.61
N SER A 598 39.16 -115.53 -32.84
CA SER A 598 38.17 -116.29 -33.64
C SER A 598 38.52 -116.55 -35.13
N ILE A 599 39.79 -116.35 -35.56
CA ILE A 599 40.27 -116.82 -36.87
C ILE A 599 41.22 -118.03 -36.69
N VAL A 600 40.72 -119.12 -36.11
CA VAL A 600 41.23 -120.48 -36.35
C VAL A 600 40.07 -121.46 -36.21
N SER A 601 39.11 -121.45 -37.14
CA SER A 601 38.27 -122.64 -37.38
C SER A 601 37.42 -122.50 -38.63
N ILE A 602 37.84 -123.26 -39.66
CA ILE A 602 36.98 -124.09 -40.51
C ILE A 602 36.32 -123.36 -41.69
N GLN A 603 37.10 -123.30 -42.77
CA GLN A 603 36.60 -123.65 -44.10
C GLN A 603 37.13 -125.06 -44.42
N ALA A 604 36.33 -126.07 -44.12
CA ALA A 604 36.49 -127.44 -44.60
C ALA A 604 35.09 -128.05 -44.78
N GLN A 605 34.88 -128.69 -45.94
CA GLN A 605 33.73 -129.49 -46.38
C GLN A 605 32.55 -128.71 -46.97
N TYR A 606 32.46 -128.60 -48.31
CA TYR A 606 31.92 -129.56 -49.31
C TYR A 606 30.38 -129.67 -49.30
N GLU A 607 29.70 -128.99 -50.24
CA GLU A 607 29.05 -129.54 -51.46
C GLU A 607 28.39 -128.42 -52.27
#